data_AF-A0A1G5I610-F1
#
_entry.id   AF-A0A1G5I610-F1
#
_cell.length_a   1.000
_cell.length_b   1.000
_cell.length_c   1.000
_cell.angle_alpha   90.00
_cell.angle_beta   90.00
_cell.angle_gamma   90.00
#
_symmetry.space_group_name_H-M   'P 1'
#
loop_
_entity.id
_entity.type
_entity.pdbx_description
1 polymer ?
#
loop_
_entity_poly.entity_id
_entity_poly.type
_entity_poly.pdbx_seq_one_letter_code
_entity_poly.pdbx_strand_id
1 'polypeptide(L)'
;MSVADINQDGYGDIAVGVPGEDLDGTRDAGSVIVIPGSATGPTGAGSTSITQNAAGVPGTSERSDRFGATVRLTDFTKDGRPDLAVGTPGECAPGATRSTGGVWVFKASSTGLNLATSYSVMAGSVGLPTTTDTSWSSVLAP
;
A
#
# COMPACT_ATOMS: atom_id res chain seq x y z
N MET A 1 -10.50 1.49 -1.32
CA MET A 1 -10.76 0.04 -1.35
C MET A 1 -10.59 -0.45 -2.79
N SER A 2 -10.10 -1.67 -2.98
CA SER A 2 -10.00 -2.34 -4.28
C SER A 2 -10.31 -3.83 -4.12
N VAL A 3 -10.81 -4.48 -5.18
CA VAL A 3 -11.13 -5.92 -5.17
C VAL A 3 -10.48 -6.61 -6.36
N ALA A 4 -9.82 -7.74 -6.12
CA ALA A 4 -9.26 -8.64 -7.15
C ALA A 4 -8.90 -9.99 -6.51
N ASP A 5 -8.73 -11.05 -7.30
CA ASP A 5 -8.31 -12.38 -6.82
C ASP A 5 -6.77 -12.46 -6.77
N ILE A 6 -6.17 -12.14 -5.62
CA ILE A 6 -4.71 -12.00 -5.43
C ILE A 6 -4.05 -13.38 -5.45
N ASN A 7 -4.68 -14.37 -4.79
CA ASN A 7 -4.14 -15.71 -4.61
C ASN A 7 -4.55 -16.69 -5.74
N GLN A 8 -5.42 -16.28 -6.67
CA GLN A 8 -5.97 -17.10 -7.76
C GLN A 8 -6.77 -18.32 -7.30
N ASP A 9 -7.53 -18.18 -6.21
CA ASP A 9 -8.41 -19.24 -5.71
C ASP A 9 -9.83 -19.20 -6.30
N GLY A 10 -10.12 -18.22 -7.16
CA GLY A 10 -11.41 -18.02 -7.81
C GLY A 10 -12.35 -17.08 -7.05
N TYR A 11 -11.94 -16.51 -5.92
CA TYR A 11 -12.72 -15.57 -5.13
C TYR A 11 -12.03 -14.21 -5.05
N GLY A 12 -12.82 -13.12 -5.06
CA GLY A 12 -12.27 -11.78 -4.96
C GLY A 12 -11.80 -11.47 -3.54
N ASP A 13 -10.53 -11.09 -3.40
CA ASP A 13 -9.96 -10.52 -2.18
C ASP A 13 -10.19 -9.02 -2.12
N ILE A 14 -10.25 -8.47 -0.90
CA ILE A 14 -10.47 -7.04 -0.67
C ILE A 14 -9.23 -6.41 -0.05
N ALA A 15 -8.72 -5.35 -0.67
CA ALA A 15 -7.76 -4.44 -0.05
C ALA A 15 -8.48 -3.17 0.43
N VAL A 16 -8.37 -2.87 1.73
CA VAL A 16 -8.95 -1.70 2.38
C VAL A 16 -7.84 -0.87 3.03
N GLY A 17 -7.74 0.39 2.63
CA GLY A 17 -6.85 1.33 3.30
C GLY A 17 -7.48 1.91 4.56
N VAL A 18 -6.66 2.07 5.61
CA VAL A 18 -7.02 2.65 6.90
C VAL A 18 -6.04 3.78 7.22
N PRO A 19 -6.08 4.91 6.48
CA PRO A 19 -5.06 5.96 6.57
C PRO A 19 -5.03 6.71 7.92
N GLY A 20 -6.05 6.56 8.76
CA GLY A 20 -6.10 7.15 10.09
C GLY A 20 -5.67 6.19 11.21
N GLU A 21 -5.05 5.05 10.88
CA GLU A 21 -4.56 4.12 11.89
C GLU A 21 -3.41 4.72 12.68
N ASP A 22 -3.51 4.68 14.01
CA ASP A 22 -2.46 5.10 14.94
C ASP A 22 -1.61 3.87 15.31
N LEU A 23 -0.29 3.95 15.10
CA LEU A 23 0.64 2.84 15.37
C LEU A 23 1.64 3.22 16.47
N ASP A 24 1.54 2.58 17.64
CA ASP A 24 2.47 2.78 18.77
C ASP A 24 2.73 4.26 19.14
N GLY A 25 1.70 5.10 19.03
CA GLY A 25 1.78 6.54 19.31
C GLY A 25 2.10 7.42 18.10
N THR A 26 2.43 6.83 16.95
CA THR A 26 2.53 7.51 15.66
C THR A 26 1.14 7.73 15.09
N ARG A 27 0.64 8.97 15.23
CA ARG A 27 -0.72 9.35 14.80
C ARG A 27 -0.86 9.35 13.29
N ASP A 28 -1.98 8.85 12.78
CA ASP A 28 -2.32 8.81 11.35
C ASP A 28 -1.19 8.20 10.50
N ALA A 29 -0.49 7.20 11.03
CA ALA A 29 0.53 6.44 10.31
C ALA A 29 -0.10 5.70 9.12
N GLY A 30 -1.26 5.08 9.38
CA GLY A 30 -2.03 4.36 8.39
C GLY A 30 -1.65 2.88 8.25
N SER A 31 -2.58 2.10 7.69
CA SER A 31 -2.39 0.69 7.37
C SER A 31 -3.21 0.28 6.14
N VAL A 32 -2.96 -0.92 5.62
CA VAL A 32 -3.84 -1.58 4.66
C VAL A 32 -4.23 -2.95 5.20
N ILE A 33 -5.53 -3.24 5.21
CA ILE A 33 -6.07 -4.55 5.53
C ILE A 33 -6.37 -5.29 4.23
N VAL A 34 -5.84 -6.50 4.09
CA VAL A 34 -6.19 -7.42 3.01
C VAL A 34 -7.05 -8.53 3.59
N ILE A 35 -8.25 -8.70 3.03
CA ILE A 35 -9.27 -9.65 3.46
C ILE A 35 -9.45 -10.69 2.34
N PRO A 36 -9.09 -11.96 2.58
CA PRO A 36 -9.28 -13.02 1.60
C PRO A 36 -10.76 -13.24 1.26
N GLY A 37 -11.03 -13.49 -0.01
CA GLY A 37 -12.31 -14.00 -0.50
C GLY A 37 -12.51 -15.47 -0.11
N SER A 38 -13.74 -15.96 -0.23
CA SER A 38 -14.03 -17.39 -0.14
C SER A 38 -15.38 -17.71 -0.77
N ALA A 39 -15.72 -19.00 -0.86
CA ALA A 39 -17.02 -19.48 -1.31
C ALA A 39 -18.21 -18.92 -0.50
N THR A 40 -17.98 -18.54 0.76
CA THR A 40 -19.00 -17.93 1.63
C THR A 40 -18.88 -16.41 1.71
N GLY A 41 -18.00 -15.81 0.89
CA GLY A 41 -17.67 -14.39 0.88
C GLY A 41 -16.49 -14.03 1.80
N PRO A 42 -16.15 -12.73 1.87
CA PRO A 42 -15.07 -12.22 2.73
C PRO A 42 -15.53 -12.21 4.20
N THR A 43 -15.12 -13.22 4.97
CA THR A 43 -15.54 -13.38 6.38
C THR A 43 -14.63 -12.64 7.37
N GLY A 44 -13.51 -12.11 6.90
CA GLY A 44 -12.44 -11.56 7.75
C GLY A 44 -11.44 -12.61 8.25
N ALA A 45 -11.76 -13.91 8.16
CA ALA A 45 -10.81 -14.97 8.49
C ALA A 45 -9.58 -14.92 7.56
N GLY A 46 -8.38 -14.98 8.14
CA GLY A 46 -7.13 -14.89 7.39
C GLY A 46 -6.76 -13.47 6.94
N SER A 47 -7.44 -12.43 7.43
CA SER A 47 -7.08 -11.04 7.09
C SER A 47 -5.69 -10.70 7.61
N THR A 48 -4.97 -9.88 6.84
CA THR A 48 -3.64 -9.37 7.22
C THR A 48 -3.65 -7.86 7.24
N SER A 49 -2.93 -7.26 8.19
CA SER A 49 -2.67 -5.83 8.24
C SER A 49 -1.23 -5.57 7.80
N ILE A 50 -1.05 -4.61 6.90
CA ILE A 50 0.23 -4.20 6.35
C ILE A 50 0.45 -2.74 6.72
N THR A 51 1.63 -2.44 7.27
CA THR A 51 2.09 -1.11 7.63
C THR A 51 3.50 -0.88 7.08
N GLN A 52 3.97 0.36 7.04
CA GLN A 52 5.37 0.65 6.68
C GLN A 52 6.37 0.06 7.69
N ASN A 53 5.95 -0.24 8.91
CA ASN A 53 6.77 -0.89 9.93
C ASN A 53 6.90 -2.41 9.74
N ALA A 54 6.12 -3.02 8.83
CA ALA A 54 6.17 -4.46 8.62
C ALA A 54 7.50 -4.90 8.00
N ALA A 55 8.01 -6.06 8.43
CA ALA A 55 9.27 -6.58 7.93
C ALA A 55 9.25 -6.76 6.40
N GLY A 56 10.26 -6.23 5.73
CA GLY A 56 10.37 -6.25 4.27
C GLY A 56 9.70 -5.07 3.56
N VAL A 57 8.88 -4.28 4.26
CA VAL A 57 8.28 -3.06 3.70
C VAL A 57 9.29 -1.91 3.81
N PRO A 58 9.64 -1.22 2.70
CA PRO A 58 10.55 -0.08 2.76
C PRO A 58 9.96 1.07 3.57
N GLY A 59 10.84 1.78 4.29
CA GLY A 59 10.49 2.94 5.08
C GLY A 59 10.17 2.60 6.53
N THR A 60 9.55 3.55 7.22
CA THR A 60 9.08 3.43 8.60
C THR A 60 7.89 4.36 8.72
N SER A 61 6.89 4.00 9.52
CA SER A 61 5.73 4.86 9.71
C SER A 61 6.11 6.14 10.43
N GLU A 62 5.77 7.27 9.82
CA GLU A 62 5.86 8.61 10.37
C GLU A 62 4.46 9.19 10.63
N ARG A 63 4.42 10.24 11.43
CA ARG A 63 3.16 10.89 11.77
C ARG A 63 2.55 11.50 10.52
N SER A 64 1.28 11.20 10.28
CA SER A 64 0.50 11.73 9.16
C SER A 64 0.92 11.25 7.77
N ASP A 65 1.70 10.17 7.66
CA ASP A 65 1.98 9.48 6.39
C ASP A 65 0.71 9.04 5.69
N ARG A 66 -0.25 8.54 6.47
CA ARG A 66 -1.55 8.08 6.00
C ARG A 66 -1.39 6.95 4.97
N PHE A 67 -0.53 5.98 5.26
CA PHE A 67 -0.38 4.77 4.47
C PHE A 67 -1.74 4.10 4.25
N GLY A 68 -2.04 3.73 3.00
CA GLY A 68 -3.37 3.24 2.66
C GLY A 68 -4.39 4.33 2.32
N ALA A 69 -4.00 5.60 2.15
CA ALA A 69 -4.94 6.64 1.70
C ALA A 69 -5.60 6.30 0.36
N THR A 70 -4.86 5.65 -0.53
CA THR A 70 -5.38 5.03 -1.76
C THR A 70 -4.85 3.61 -1.89
N VAL A 71 -5.64 2.72 -2.48
CA VAL A 71 -5.25 1.33 -2.74
C VAL A 71 -5.77 0.88 -4.10
N ARG A 72 -4.97 0.12 -4.83
CA ARG A 72 -5.35 -0.46 -6.13
C ARG A 72 -4.79 -1.87 -6.27
N LEU A 73 -5.67 -2.81 -6.65
CA LEU A 73 -5.28 -4.15 -7.07
C LEU A 73 -5.34 -4.25 -8.59
N THR A 74 -4.25 -4.67 -9.23
CA THR A 74 -4.16 -4.96 -10.67
C THR A 74 -2.84 -5.65 -10.98
N ASP A 75 -2.78 -6.42 -12.07
CA ASP A 75 -1.55 -7.11 -12.49
C ASP A 75 -0.59 -6.13 -13.18
N PHE A 76 0.30 -5.50 -12.41
CA PHE A 76 1.31 -4.56 -12.93
C PHE A 76 2.49 -5.30 -13.57
N THR A 77 2.77 -6.50 -13.08
CA THR A 77 3.93 -7.32 -13.51
C THR A 77 3.64 -8.24 -14.68
N LYS A 78 2.37 -8.35 -15.11
CA LYS A 78 1.87 -9.22 -16.19
C LYS A 78 2.14 -10.70 -15.96
N ASP A 79 2.10 -11.15 -14.71
CA ASP A 79 2.29 -12.55 -14.35
C ASP A 79 0.98 -13.30 -14.09
N GLY A 80 -0.16 -12.63 -14.29
CA GLY A 80 -1.50 -13.15 -14.10
C GLY A 80 -2.07 -12.91 -12.70
N ARG A 81 -1.30 -12.35 -11.75
CA ARG A 81 -1.76 -12.10 -10.38
C ARG A 81 -1.90 -10.61 -10.11
N PRO A 82 -3.05 -10.14 -9.59
CA PRO A 82 -3.21 -8.75 -9.18
C PRO A 82 -2.24 -8.36 -8.06
N ASP A 83 -1.31 -7.47 -8.37
CA ASP A 83 -0.40 -6.83 -7.42
C ASP A 83 -1.14 -5.69 -6.67
N LEU A 84 -0.64 -5.32 -5.49
CA LEU A 84 -1.21 -4.21 -4.70
C LEU A 84 -0.33 -2.96 -4.80
N ALA A 85 -0.93 -1.84 -5.20
CA ALA A 85 -0.35 -0.51 -5.03
C ALA A 85 -1.05 0.23 -3.87
N VAL A 86 -0.26 0.90 -3.04
CA VAL A 86 -0.71 1.66 -1.86
C VAL A 86 -0.15 3.06 -1.91
N GLY A 87 -1.02 4.06 -1.81
CA GLY A 87 -0.63 5.46 -1.75
C GLY A 87 -0.52 5.99 -0.32
N THR A 88 0.53 6.78 -0.09
CA THR A 88 0.85 7.47 1.16
C THR A 88 1.11 8.94 0.85
N PRO A 89 0.10 9.82 0.90
CA PRO A 89 0.26 11.24 0.56
C PRO A 89 1.17 11.99 1.54
N GLY A 90 1.24 11.55 2.79
CA GLY A 90 2.02 12.24 3.82
C GLY A 90 3.52 11.95 3.78
N GLU A 91 3.95 10.95 3.01
CA GLU A 91 5.35 10.51 3.01
C GLU A 91 6.30 11.65 2.64
N CYS A 92 7.40 11.75 3.37
CA CYS A 92 8.53 12.61 3.04
C CYS A 92 9.66 11.81 2.41
N ALA A 93 9.98 12.06 1.13
CA ALA A 93 11.16 11.45 0.53
C ALA A 93 12.45 11.84 1.29
N PRO A 94 13.50 10.99 1.31
CA PRO A 94 14.76 11.30 1.98
C PRO A 94 15.31 12.68 1.57
N GLY A 95 15.54 13.55 2.55
CA GLY A 95 16.04 14.91 2.34
C GLY A 95 14.98 15.93 1.88
N ALA A 96 13.70 15.55 1.79
CA ALA A 96 12.60 16.47 1.56
C ALA A 96 12.33 17.34 2.79
N THR A 97 11.88 18.58 2.56
CA THR A 97 11.43 19.49 3.63
C THR A 97 9.90 19.54 3.76
N ARG A 98 9.20 18.79 2.92
CA ARG A 98 7.74 18.65 2.85
C ARG A 98 7.37 17.23 2.43
N SER A 99 6.15 16.82 2.76
CA SER A 99 5.55 15.60 2.21
C SER A 99 5.52 15.67 0.68
N THR A 100 6.17 14.70 0.05
CA THR A 100 6.17 14.53 -1.41
C THR A 100 5.19 13.43 -1.84
N GLY A 101 4.73 12.64 -0.88
CA GLY A 101 3.98 11.42 -1.09
C GLY A 101 4.84 10.29 -1.65
N GLY A 102 4.27 9.08 -1.60
CA GLY A 102 4.87 7.88 -2.16
C GLY A 102 3.83 6.83 -2.52
N VAL A 103 4.26 5.87 -3.33
CA VAL A 103 3.49 4.68 -3.69
C VAL A 103 4.30 3.44 -3.36
N TRP A 104 3.74 2.53 -2.57
CA TRP A 104 4.29 1.21 -2.30
C TRP A 104 3.64 0.21 -3.23
N VAL A 105 4.45 -0.69 -3.78
CA VAL A 105 3.98 -1.78 -4.62
C VAL A 105 4.37 -3.11 -3.98
N PHE A 106 3.38 -3.97 -3.82
CA PHE A 106 3.50 -5.31 -3.27
C PHE A 106 3.15 -6.31 -4.36
N LYS A 107 4.14 -7.11 -4.75
CA LYS A 107 3.94 -8.15 -5.75
C LYS A 107 3.13 -9.30 -5.16
N ALA A 108 2.14 -9.79 -5.90
CA ALA A 108 1.38 -10.98 -5.51
C ALA A 108 2.15 -12.29 -5.81
N SER A 109 1.80 -13.34 -5.06
CA SER A 109 2.29 -14.70 -5.20
C SER A 109 1.14 -15.69 -5.02
N SER A 110 1.40 -16.99 -5.22
CA SER A 110 0.40 -18.04 -4.97
C SER A 110 -0.08 -18.13 -3.51
N THR A 111 0.62 -17.49 -2.57
CA THR A 111 0.26 -17.47 -1.14
C THR A 111 -0.15 -16.07 -0.66
N GLY A 112 -0.39 -15.12 -1.57
CA GLY A 112 -0.73 -13.73 -1.26
C GLY A 112 0.39 -12.74 -1.55
N LEU A 113 0.38 -11.57 -0.91
CA LEU A 113 1.34 -10.49 -1.17
C LEU A 113 2.73 -10.79 -0.58
N ASN A 114 3.78 -10.54 -1.36
CA ASN A 114 5.16 -10.67 -0.93
C ASN A 114 5.69 -9.33 -0.42
N LEU A 115 5.80 -9.20 0.90
CA LEU A 115 6.32 -7.98 1.53
C LEU A 115 7.83 -7.83 1.35
N ALA A 116 8.60 -8.93 1.34
CA ALA A 116 10.06 -8.90 1.28
C ALA A 116 10.62 -8.37 -0.05
N THR A 117 9.82 -8.44 -1.12
CA THR A 117 10.19 -7.90 -2.44
C THR A 117 9.41 -6.62 -2.77
N SER A 118 8.74 -6.02 -1.79
CA SER A 118 8.02 -4.76 -2.00
C SER A 118 8.98 -3.60 -2.22
N TYR A 119 8.52 -2.58 -2.93
CA TYR A 119 9.31 -1.37 -3.21
C TYR A 119 8.43 -0.13 -3.15
N SER A 120 9.06 1.02 -2.90
CA SER A 120 8.40 2.32 -2.89
C SER A 120 8.91 3.22 -4.02
N VAL A 121 8.01 3.93 -4.68
CA VAL A 121 8.31 4.99 -5.65
C VAL A 121 7.92 6.33 -5.04
N MET A 122 8.86 7.27 -5.03
CA MET A 122 8.68 8.62 -4.47
C MET A 122 9.20 9.67 -5.46
N ALA A 123 8.95 10.96 -5.19
CA ALA A 123 9.40 12.06 -6.04
C ALA A 123 10.91 12.00 -6.37
N GLY A 124 11.76 11.72 -5.38
CA GLY A 124 13.20 11.59 -5.57
C GLY A 124 13.59 10.37 -6.43
N SER A 125 12.84 9.28 -6.36
CA SER A 125 13.12 8.03 -7.09
C SER A 125 13.00 8.17 -8.61
N VAL A 126 12.32 9.21 -9.09
CA VAL A 126 12.09 9.47 -10.52
C VAL A 126 12.62 10.84 -10.97
N GLY A 127 13.46 11.48 -10.16
CA GLY A 127 14.10 12.75 -10.50
C GLY A 127 13.21 14.00 -10.42
N LEU A 128 12.10 13.95 -9.68
CA LEU A 128 11.29 15.14 -9.42
C LEU A 128 11.78 15.93 -8.19
N PRO A 129 11.44 17.23 -8.09
CA PRO A 129 11.81 18.06 -6.94
C PRO A 129 11.25 17.51 -5.63
N THR A 130 12.10 17.48 -4.60
CA THR A 130 11.74 17.08 -3.22
C THR A 130 11.39 18.28 -2.33
N THR A 131 11.37 19.48 -2.90
CA THR A 131 11.14 20.74 -2.17
C THR A 131 9.70 21.24 -2.27
N THR A 132 8.85 20.58 -3.06
CA THR A 132 7.44 20.92 -3.27
C THR A 132 6.57 19.69 -3.07
N ASP A 133 5.38 19.87 -2.49
CA ASP A 133 4.35 18.83 -2.48
C ASP A 133 3.95 18.53 -3.93
N THR A 134 4.15 17.28 -4.33
CA THR A 134 3.91 16.80 -5.69
C THR A 134 2.68 15.88 -5.76
N SER A 135 2.00 15.66 -4.62
CA SER A 135 0.74 14.91 -4.52
C SER A 135 0.76 13.53 -5.22
N TRP A 136 1.91 12.84 -5.23
CA TRP A 136 2.16 11.63 -6.02
C TRP A 136 1.14 10.50 -5.84
N SER A 137 0.58 10.34 -4.65
CA SER A 137 -0.36 9.26 -4.36
C SER A 137 -1.77 9.51 -4.89
N SER A 138 -2.07 10.72 -5.40
CA SER A 138 -3.38 11.03 -6.01
C SER A 138 -3.56 10.36 -7.36
N VAL A 139 -2.49 9.88 -8.01
CA VAL A 139 -2.55 9.23 -9.34
C VAL A 139 -3.18 7.83 -9.28
N LEU A 140 -3.29 7.26 -8.08
CA LEU A 140 -4.03 6.01 -7.83
C LEU A 140 -5.53 6.23 -7.57
N ALA A 141 -5.99 7.48 -7.52
CA ALA A 141 -7.41 7.78 -7.42
C ALA A 141 -8.12 7.43 -8.76
N PRO A 142 -9.34 6.85 -8.70
CA PRO A 142 -10.11 6.46 -9.88
C PRO A 142 -10.53 7.64 -10.76
#